data_AF-A0A9E1SW20-F1
#
_entry.id   AF-A0A9E1SW20-F1
#
_cell.length_a   1.000
_cell.length_b   1.000
_cell.length_c   1.000
_cell.angle_alpha   90.00
_cell.angle_beta   90.00
_cell.angle_gamma   90.00
#
_symmetry.space_group_name_H-M   'P 1'
#
loop_
_entity.id
_entity.type
_entity.pdbx_description
1 polymer ?
#
loop_
_entity_poly.entity_id
_entity_poly.type
_entity_poly.pdbx_seq_one_letter_code
_entity_poly.pdbx_strand_id
1 'polypeptide(L)'
;MSEQITVSKAAKLLNINRSELRARLRAASIETFEGEVGLEQLRCIAPDLRLSDQEILERVRILRNDASKPPRDNRIASAQDLAAEVHRLKTALTIETEMAAHYRDIVEELGKKLGTMQTADDEGERRAALQLCKWLREKATSSE
;
A
#
# COMPACT_ATOMS: atom_id res chain seq x y z
N MET A 1 1.44 22.94 0.27
CA MET A 1 0.63 23.22 -0.93
C MET A 1 0.04 21.90 -1.37
N SER A 2 -1.28 21.75 -1.39
CA SER A 2 -1.94 20.50 -1.77
C SER A 2 -1.89 20.34 -3.29
N GLU A 3 -1.08 19.41 -3.78
CA GLU A 3 -1.10 18.99 -5.18
C GLU A 3 -2.52 18.50 -5.53
N GLN A 4 -3.16 19.15 -6.49
CA GLN A 4 -4.52 18.83 -6.94
C GLN A 4 -4.46 17.94 -8.17
N ILE A 5 -5.40 17.00 -8.26
CA ILE A 5 -5.51 16.09 -9.39
C ILE A 5 -6.96 16.03 -9.87
N THR A 6 -7.16 16.02 -11.19
CA THR A 6 -8.50 15.83 -11.75
C THR A 6 -9.06 14.46 -11.38
N VAL A 7 -10.35 14.40 -11.06
CA VAL A 7 -11.07 13.16 -10.69
C VAL A 7 -10.93 12.09 -11.78
N SER A 8 -10.83 12.48 -13.05
CA SER A 8 -10.60 11.53 -14.15
C SER A 8 -9.21 10.90 -14.10
N LYS A 9 -8.17 11.67 -13.76
CA LYS A 9 -6.80 11.16 -13.63
C LYS A 9 -6.65 10.31 -12.37
N ALA A 10 -7.28 10.72 -11.27
CA ALA A 10 -7.38 9.92 -10.04
C ALA A 10 -8.07 8.56 -10.27
N ALA A 11 -9.19 8.53 -10.99
CA ALA A 11 -9.90 7.30 -11.31
C ALA A 11 -9.04 6.31 -12.12
N LYS A 12 -8.27 6.83 -13.08
CA LYS A 12 -7.31 6.02 -13.85
C LYS A 12 -6.17 5.48 -12.98
N LEU A 13 -5.60 6.29 -12.08
CA LEU A 13 -4.56 5.83 -11.15
C LEU A 13 -5.06 4.75 -10.20
N LEU A 14 -6.32 4.84 -9.79
CA LEU A 14 -6.98 3.86 -8.92
C LEU A 14 -7.55 2.65 -9.67
N ASN A 15 -7.44 2.62 -11.00
CA ASN A 15 -8.03 1.59 -11.86
C ASN A 15 -9.53 1.35 -11.57
N ILE A 16 -10.29 2.40 -11.25
CA ILE A 16 -11.73 2.37 -11.00
C ILE A 16 -12.47 3.33 -11.92
N ASN A 17 -13.79 3.15 -12.04
CA ASN A 17 -14.61 4.03 -12.85
C ASN A 17 -14.80 5.41 -12.18
N ARG A 18 -14.90 6.47 -12.99
CA ARG A 18 -15.10 7.85 -12.51
C ARG A 18 -16.36 8.02 -11.66
N SER A 19 -17.43 7.28 -11.99
CA SER A 19 -18.69 7.26 -11.24
C SER A 19 -18.50 6.66 -9.84
N GLU A 20 -17.70 5.60 -9.74
CA GLU A 20 -17.35 4.94 -8.50
C GLU A 20 -16.49 5.83 -7.61
N LEU A 21 -15.44 6.47 -8.17
CA LEU A 21 -14.62 7.42 -7.43
C LEU A 21 -15.46 8.60 -6.89
N ARG A 22 -16.38 9.13 -7.69
CA ARG A 22 -17.31 10.19 -7.25
C ARG A 22 -18.25 9.73 -6.13
N ALA A 23 -18.69 8.48 -6.14
CA ALA A 23 -19.51 7.93 -5.07
C ALA A 23 -18.72 7.82 -3.75
N ARG A 24 -17.47 7.34 -3.82
CA ARG A 24 -16.56 7.26 -2.66
C ARG A 24 -16.24 8.64 -2.08
N LEU A 25 -15.95 9.63 -2.93
CA LEU A 25 -15.70 11.02 -2.49
C LEU A 25 -16.90 11.62 -1.77
N ARG A 26 -18.12 11.42 -2.30
CA ARG A 26 -19.36 11.88 -1.64
C ARG A 26 -19.61 11.17 -0.31
N ALA A 27 -19.40 9.85 -0.25
CA ALA A 27 -19.56 9.09 0.99
C ALA A 27 -18.58 9.53 2.09
N ALA A 28 -17.39 9.99 1.69
CA ALA A 28 -16.36 10.53 2.59
C ALA A 28 -16.48 12.04 2.84
N SER A 29 -17.55 12.71 2.37
CA SER A 29 -17.76 14.16 2.50
C SER A 29 -16.59 15.01 1.98
N ILE A 30 -15.89 14.56 0.93
CA ILE A 30 -14.78 15.30 0.31
C ILE A 30 -15.33 16.17 -0.82
N GLU A 31 -15.18 17.48 -0.68
CA GLU A 31 -15.54 18.43 -1.72
C GLU A 31 -14.55 18.37 -2.89
N THR A 32 -15.09 18.33 -4.11
CA THR A 32 -14.30 18.47 -5.34
C THR A 32 -14.53 19.85 -5.92
N PHE A 33 -13.47 20.61 -6.18
CA PHE A 33 -13.57 21.92 -6.82
C PHE A 33 -13.24 21.78 -8.31
N GLU A 34 -14.14 22.21 -9.20
CA GLU A 34 -13.97 22.12 -10.67
C GLU A 34 -13.62 20.72 -11.21
N GLY A 35 -13.96 19.66 -10.47
CA GLY A 35 -13.62 18.29 -10.84
C GLY A 35 -12.18 17.89 -10.50
N GLU A 36 -11.52 18.65 -9.63
CA GLU A 36 -10.25 18.32 -8.99
C GLU A 36 -10.45 17.93 -7.52
N VAL A 37 -9.54 17.09 -7.03
CA VAL A 37 -9.50 16.62 -5.64
C VAL A 37 -8.06 16.74 -5.12
N GLY A 38 -7.91 17.05 -3.84
CA GLY A 38 -6.61 17.13 -3.19
C GLY A 38 -5.92 15.78 -3.07
N LEU A 39 -4.62 15.78 -3.35
CA LEU A 39 -3.62 14.73 -3.13
C LEU A 39 -3.88 13.86 -1.89
N GLU A 40 -3.87 14.55 -0.74
CA GLU A 40 -4.02 13.96 0.60
C GLU A 40 -5.41 13.37 0.84
N GLN A 41 -6.45 14.07 0.42
CA GLN A 41 -7.84 13.61 0.60
C GLN A 41 -8.10 12.33 -0.19
N LEU A 42 -7.52 12.23 -1.39
CA LEU A 42 -7.57 11.02 -2.22
C LEU A 42 -6.84 9.85 -1.54
N ARG A 43 -5.68 10.10 -0.92
CA ARG A 43 -4.94 9.08 -0.16
C ARG A 43 -5.72 8.56 1.05
N CYS A 44 -6.54 9.39 1.69
CA CYS A 44 -7.37 8.96 2.81
C CYS A 44 -8.51 8.00 2.39
N ILE A 45 -9.08 8.18 1.19
CA ILE A 45 -10.18 7.32 0.69
C ILE A 45 -9.72 6.13 -0.14
N ALA A 46 -8.48 6.17 -0.62
CA ALA A 46 -7.87 5.11 -1.38
C ALA A 46 -6.40 4.97 -0.93
N PRO A 47 -6.16 4.39 0.26
CA PRO A 47 -4.80 4.21 0.78
C PRO A 47 -3.91 3.35 -0.14
N ASP A 48 -4.52 2.52 -0.99
CA ASP A 48 -3.85 1.76 -2.04
C ASP A 48 -3.07 2.64 -3.03
N LEU A 49 -3.39 3.94 -3.14
CA LEU A 49 -2.70 4.91 -4.01
C LEU A 49 -1.23 5.12 -3.62
N ARG A 50 -0.81 4.79 -2.38
CA ARG A 50 0.61 4.86 -1.97
C ARG A 50 1.41 3.61 -2.35
N LEU A 51 0.75 2.47 -2.54
CA LEU A 51 1.43 1.20 -2.80
C LEU A 51 1.99 1.11 -4.23
N SER A 52 1.67 2.06 -5.13
CA SER A 52 1.72 1.79 -6.57
C SER A 52 3.00 2.14 -7.32
N ASP A 53 3.89 2.99 -6.81
CA ASP A 53 4.91 3.54 -7.72
C ASP A 53 6.34 3.09 -7.42
N GLN A 54 6.85 3.13 -6.19
CA GLN A 54 8.24 2.71 -5.96
C GLN A 54 8.38 1.19 -5.72
N GLU A 55 7.50 0.62 -4.92
CA GLU A 55 7.55 -0.79 -4.53
C GLU A 55 7.18 -1.73 -5.69
N ILE A 56 6.15 -1.38 -6.48
CA ILE A 56 5.77 -2.13 -7.68
C ILE A 56 6.85 -2.00 -8.77
N LEU A 57 7.42 -0.81 -8.97
CA LEU A 57 8.49 -0.64 -9.96
C LEU A 57 9.75 -1.42 -9.59
N GLU A 58 10.10 -1.52 -8.31
CA GLU A 58 11.25 -2.30 -7.87
C GLU A 58 10.99 -3.80 -8.01
N ARG A 59 9.80 -4.30 -7.65
CA ARG A 59 9.40 -5.70 -7.88
C ARG A 59 9.39 -6.06 -9.36
N VAL A 60 8.86 -5.18 -10.22
CA VAL A 60 8.87 -5.36 -11.68
C VAL A 60 10.29 -5.29 -12.24
N ARG A 61 11.17 -4.43 -11.69
CA ARG A 61 12.58 -4.36 -12.08
C ARG A 61 13.31 -5.66 -11.74
N ILE A 62 13.11 -6.21 -10.54
CA ILE A 62 13.69 -7.48 -10.09
C ILE A 62 13.19 -8.63 -11.00
N LEU A 63 11.88 -8.72 -11.23
CA LEU A 63 11.28 -9.77 -12.05
C LEU A 63 11.73 -9.70 -13.52
N ARG A 64 11.82 -8.49 -14.08
CA ARG A 64 12.31 -8.26 -15.45
C ARG A 64 13.80 -8.58 -15.60
N ASN A 65 14.60 -8.36 -14.55
CA ASN A 65 16.01 -8.75 -14.52
C ASN A 65 16.21 -10.28 -14.44
N ASP A 66 15.21 -11.01 -13.92
CA ASP A 66 15.24 -12.46 -13.87
C ASP A 66 14.75 -13.09 -15.19
N ALA A 67 13.82 -12.46 -15.90
CA ALA A 67 13.33 -12.90 -17.22
C ALA A 67 14.30 -12.63 -18.39
N SER A 68 15.24 -11.69 -18.23
CA SER A 68 16.23 -11.33 -19.26
C SER A 68 17.49 -12.20 -19.23
N LYS A 69 17.65 -13.08 -18.24
CA LYS A 69 18.79 -13.99 -18.14
C LYS A 69 18.47 -15.28 -18.91
N PRO A 70 19.31 -15.68 -19.89
CA PRO A 70 19.10 -16.94 -20.60
C PRO A 70 19.11 -18.12 -19.60
N PRO A 71 18.39 -19.22 -19.90
CA PRO A 71 18.42 -20.42 -19.05
C PRO A 71 19.86 -20.83 -18.85
N ARG A 72 20.26 -21.01 -17.58
CA ARG A 72 21.65 -21.32 -17.20
C ARG A 72 22.08 -22.58 -17.93
N ASP A 73 22.95 -22.42 -18.93
CA ASP A 73 23.81 -23.49 -19.41
C ASP A 73 24.52 -24.07 -18.19
N ASN A 74 24.70 -25.39 -18.14
CA ASN A 74 25.05 -26.17 -16.95
C ASN A 74 26.52 -25.97 -16.50
N ARG A 75 27.05 -24.75 -16.66
CA ARG A 75 28.40 -24.33 -16.30
C ARG A 75 28.43 -24.01 -14.80
N ILE A 76 29.47 -24.51 -14.14
CA ILE A 76 29.77 -24.20 -12.75
C ILE A 76 29.88 -22.67 -12.64
N ALA A 77 28.96 -22.06 -11.88
CA ALA A 77 28.96 -20.62 -11.64
C ALA A 77 30.30 -20.20 -11.04
N SER A 78 30.90 -19.12 -11.54
CA SER A 78 32.16 -18.64 -10.97
C SER A 78 31.93 -18.15 -9.54
N ALA A 79 33.00 -18.11 -8.74
CA ALA A 79 32.94 -17.54 -7.38
C ALA A 79 32.43 -16.07 -7.39
N GLN A 80 32.70 -15.34 -8.48
CA GLN A 80 32.23 -13.97 -8.68
C GLN A 80 30.72 -13.91 -8.98
N ASP A 81 30.19 -14.86 -9.75
CA ASP A 81 28.74 -14.98 -10.03
C ASP A 81 27.97 -15.32 -8.76
N LEU A 82 28.50 -16.23 -7.95
CA LEU A 82 27.93 -16.60 -6.65
C LEU A 82 27.95 -15.42 -5.66
N ALA A 83 29.05 -14.65 -5.61
CA ALA A 83 29.13 -13.46 -4.78
C ALA A 83 28.13 -12.37 -5.20
N ALA A 84 27.97 -12.16 -6.51
CA ALA A 84 26.96 -11.24 -7.05
C ALA A 84 25.54 -11.68 -6.71
N GLU A 85 25.24 -12.97 -6.79
CA GLU A 85 23.93 -13.52 -6.45
C GLU A 85 23.65 -13.40 -4.94
N VAL A 86 24.63 -13.68 -4.08
CA VAL A 86 24.50 -13.50 -2.63
C VAL A 86 24.25 -12.03 -2.29
N HIS A 87 24.95 -11.10 -2.95
CA HIS A 87 24.72 -9.67 -2.73
C HIS A 87 23.31 -9.27 -3.16
N ARG A 88 22.84 -9.74 -4.32
CA ARG A 88 21.45 -9.51 -4.80
C ARG A 88 20.42 -10.00 -3.79
N LEU A 89 20.58 -11.24 -3.31
CA LEU A 89 19.64 -11.83 -2.35
C LEU A 89 19.65 -11.11 -1.00
N LYS A 90 20.81 -10.65 -0.53
CA LYS A 90 20.91 -9.82 0.68
C LYS A 90 20.18 -8.49 0.51
N THR A 91 20.38 -7.80 -0.61
CA THR A 91 19.68 -6.54 -0.90
C THR A 91 18.18 -6.75 -0.95
N ALA A 92 17.70 -7.79 -1.64
CA ALA A 92 16.28 -8.11 -1.69
C ALA A 92 15.73 -8.41 -0.29
N LEU A 93 16.45 -9.19 0.53
CA LEU A 93 16.04 -9.50 1.89
C LEU A 93 15.98 -8.24 2.78
N THR A 94 16.96 -7.35 2.67
CA THR A 94 16.94 -6.07 3.40
C THR A 94 15.70 -5.26 3.05
N ILE A 95 15.40 -5.10 1.75
CA ILE A 95 14.22 -4.36 1.30
C ILE A 95 12.94 -4.98 1.87
N GLU A 96 12.77 -6.30 1.73
CA GLU A 96 11.58 -6.99 2.25
C GLU A 96 11.47 -6.89 3.79
N THR A 97 12.61 -6.91 4.50
CA THR A 97 12.64 -6.77 5.96
C THR A 97 12.26 -5.36 6.41
N GLU A 98 12.79 -4.33 5.73
CA GLU A 98 12.45 -2.93 5.98
C GLU A 98 10.97 -2.67 5.68
N MET A 99 10.44 -3.22 4.59
CA MET A 99 9.01 -3.14 4.26
C MET A 99 8.15 -3.82 5.32
N ALA A 100 8.52 -5.02 5.77
CA ALA A 100 7.80 -5.72 6.83
C ALA A 100 7.82 -4.95 8.16
N ALA A 101 8.94 -4.29 8.48
CA ALA A 101 9.04 -3.40 9.64
C ALA A 101 8.12 -2.18 9.48
N HIS A 102 8.14 -1.52 8.32
CA HIS A 102 7.27 -0.39 8.04
C HIS A 102 5.78 -0.73 8.14
N TYR A 103 5.37 -1.87 7.57
CA TYR A 103 3.98 -2.32 7.68
C TYR A 103 3.59 -2.66 9.12
N ARG A 104 4.52 -3.21 9.92
CA ARG A 104 4.29 -3.44 11.35
C ARG A 104 4.05 -2.13 12.09
N ASP A 105 4.86 -1.10 11.84
CA ASP A 105 4.71 0.21 12.45
C ASP A 105 3.35 0.83 12.12
N ILE A 106 2.92 0.77 10.85
CA ILE A 106 1.59 1.24 10.43
C ILE A 106 0.47 0.49 11.16
N VAL A 107 0.57 -0.83 11.30
CA VAL A 107 -0.43 -1.64 12.00
C VAL A 107 -0.47 -1.29 13.49
N GLU A 108 0.67 -1.06 14.12
CA GLU A 108 0.75 -0.62 15.51
C GLU A 108 0.13 0.77 15.71
N GLU A 109 0.42 1.72 14.81
CA GLU A 109 -0.19 3.06 14.82
C GLU A 109 -1.70 3.01 14.61
N LEU A 110 -2.18 2.16 13.69
CA LEU A 110 -3.60 1.91 13.50
C LEU A 110 -4.25 1.37 14.78
N GLY A 111 -3.59 0.43 15.46
CA GLY A 111 -4.03 -0.10 16.75
C GLY A 111 -4.16 0.99 17.81
N LYS A 112 -3.15 1.86 17.93
CA LYS A 112 -3.18 3.02 18.84
C LYS A 112 -4.34 3.97 18.48
N LYS A 113 -4.51 4.31 17.21
CA LYS A 113 -5.60 5.19 16.75
C LYS A 113 -6.97 4.59 17.07
N LEU A 114 -7.16 3.31 16.82
CA LEU A 114 -8.41 2.60 17.18
C LEU A 114 -8.65 2.56 18.69
N GLY A 115 -7.60 2.45 19.50
CA GLY A 115 -7.69 2.59 20.95
C GLY A 115 -8.21 3.96 21.36
N THR A 116 -7.68 5.04 20.76
CA THR A 116 -8.16 6.42 21.06
C THR A 116 -9.61 6.65 20.66
N MET A 117 -10.06 6.06 19.55
CA MET A 117 -11.46 6.16 19.10
C MET A 117 -12.43 5.36 20.00
N GLN A 118 -11.97 4.28 20.64
CA GLN A 118 -12.78 3.53 21.60
C GLN A 118 -13.00 4.30 22.91
N THR A 119 -12.13 5.24 23.24
CA THR A 119 -12.25 6.13 24.41
C THR A 119 -12.89 7.47 24.08
N ALA A 120 -13.31 7.70 22.83
CA ALA A 120 -13.97 8.94 22.43
C ALA A 120 -15.36 9.08 23.09
N ASP A 121 -15.79 10.31 23.34
CA ASP A 121 -17.10 10.59 23.93
C ASP A 121 -18.25 10.24 22.97
N ASP A 122 -18.01 10.29 21.66
CA ASP A 122 -18.98 9.97 20.63
C ASP A 122 -19.27 8.46 20.53
N GLU A 123 -20.54 8.08 20.66
CA GLU A 123 -20.96 6.67 20.60
C GLU A 123 -20.78 6.05 19.20
N GLY A 124 -20.90 6.87 18.14
CA GLY A 124 -20.70 6.45 16.76
C GLY A 124 -19.25 6.05 16.50
N GLU A 125 -18.30 6.89 16.91
CA GLU A 125 -16.86 6.64 16.80
C GLU A 125 -16.44 5.39 17.58
N ARG A 126 -16.92 5.23 18.82
CA ARG A 126 -16.64 4.01 19.61
C ARG A 126 -17.15 2.75 18.91
N ARG A 127 -18.38 2.80 18.39
CA ARG A 127 -19.01 1.65 17.70
C ARG A 127 -18.26 1.30 16.41
N ALA A 128 -17.88 2.30 15.62
CA ALA A 128 -17.09 2.12 14.41
C ALA A 128 -15.72 1.50 14.71
N ALA A 129 -15.04 1.99 15.76
CA ALA A 129 -13.74 1.46 16.18
C ALA A 129 -13.83 -0.02 16.63
N LEU A 130 -14.87 -0.39 17.39
CA LEU A 130 -15.12 -1.77 17.80
C LEU A 130 -15.42 -2.68 16.60
N GLN A 131 -16.23 -2.22 15.64
CA GLN A 131 -16.51 -2.96 14.41
C GLN A 131 -15.23 -3.20 13.59
N LEU A 132 -14.38 -2.19 13.43
CA LEU A 132 -13.13 -2.33 12.70
C LEU A 132 -12.15 -3.27 13.42
N CYS A 133 -12.05 -3.20 14.75
CA CYS A 133 -11.23 -4.13 15.54
C CYS A 133 -11.68 -5.59 15.38
N LYS A 134 -13.00 -5.82 15.36
CA LYS A 134 -13.55 -7.17 15.15
C LYS A 134 -13.18 -7.71 13.77
N TRP A 135 -13.38 -6.92 12.73
CA TRP A 135 -13.03 -7.31 11.36
C TRP A 135 -11.52 -7.56 11.20
N LEU A 136 -10.66 -6.70 11.76
CA LEU A 136 -9.20 -6.88 11.73
C LEU A 136 -8.78 -8.20 12.39
N ARG A 137 -9.39 -8.53 13.53
CA ARG A 137 -9.10 -9.80 14.23
C ARG A 137 -9.50 -11.01 13.40
N GLU A 138 -10.69 -10.99 12.79
CA GLU A 138 -11.16 -12.07 11.93
C GLU A 138 -10.22 -12.30 10.73
N LYS A 139 -9.69 -11.23 10.14
CA LYS A 139 -8.72 -11.31 9.04
C LYS A 139 -7.35 -11.80 9.49
N ALA A 140 -6.88 -11.37 10.65
CA ALA A 140 -5.59 -11.80 11.20
C ALA A 140 -5.58 -13.30 11.56
N THR A 141 -6.71 -13.86 12.02
CA THR A 141 -6.83 -15.29 12.37
C THR A 141 -7.16 -16.20 11.18
N SER A 142 -7.62 -15.65 10.05
CA SER A 142 -7.97 -16.44 8.86
C SER A 142 -6.79 -16.70 7.92
N SER A 143 -5.56 -16.37 8.34
CA SER A 143 -4.33 -16.54 7.55
C SER A 143 -3.43 -17.67 8.09
N GLU A 144 -3.98 -18.57 8.93
CA GLU A 144 -3.42 -19.89 9.24
C GLU A 144 -4.06 -20.96 8.35
#